data_AF-A0A7C5JQK7-F1
#
_entry.id   AF-A0A7C5JQK7-F1
#
_cell.length_a   1.000
_cell.length_b   1.000
_cell.length_c   1.000
_cell.angle_alpha   90.00
_cell.angle_beta   90.00
_cell.angle_gamma   90.00
#
_symmetry.space_group_name_H-M   'P 1'
#
loop_
_entity.id
_entity.type
_entity.pdbx_description
1 polymer ?
#
loop_
_entity_poly.entity_id
_entity_poly.type
_entity_poly.pdbx_seq_one_letter_code
_entity_poly.pdbx_strand_id
1 'polypeptide(L)'
;MLRRILKRIRESERAFRVGLVLLIINPPIGWIGFAVGGYLTARYHQAKFMVWATIIYAITWGMSAAGVILAGPRGVLLAKKFVEKLLRRIFRQSKTQTIKGEIERAKIPK
;
A
#
# COMPACT_ATOMS: atom_id res chain seq x y z
N MET A 1 -3.44 -8.48 24.70
CA MET A 1 -4.07 -7.15 24.44
C MET A 1 -3.92 -6.72 22.98
N LEU A 2 -2.69 -6.73 22.44
CA LEU A 2 -2.35 -6.35 21.05
C LEU A 2 -3.20 -7.02 19.95
N ARG A 3 -3.43 -8.34 20.03
CA ARG A 3 -4.26 -9.07 19.05
C ARG A 3 -5.70 -8.55 18.95
N ARG A 4 -6.29 -8.09 20.05
CA ARG A 4 -7.65 -7.51 20.07
C ARG A 4 -7.68 -6.14 19.39
N ILE A 5 -6.65 -5.33 19.60
CA ILE A 5 -6.50 -4.00 18.99
C ILE A 5 -6.34 -4.15 17.47
N LEU A 6 -5.44 -5.03 17.02
CA LEU A 6 -5.23 -5.29 15.59
C LEU A 6 -6.49 -5.84 14.92
N LYS A 7 -7.27 -6.68 15.60
CA LYS A 7 -8.57 -7.14 15.08
C LYS A 7 -9.56 -5.99 14.87
N ARG A 8 -9.68 -5.06 15.83
CA ARG A 8 -10.53 -3.86 15.68
C ARG A 8 -10.05 -2.96 14.53
N ILE A 9 -8.74 -2.73 14.42
CA ILE A 9 -8.17 -1.93 13.33
C ILE A 9 -8.48 -2.59 11.98
N ARG A 10 -8.32 -3.92 11.87
CA ARG A 10 -8.64 -4.67 10.65
C ARG A 10 -10.09 -4.51 10.21
N GLU A 11 -11.03 -4.49 11.16
CA GLU A 11 -12.47 -4.36 10.91
C GLU A 11 -12.91 -2.90 10.69
N SER A 12 -12.10 -1.93 11.13
CA SER A 12 -12.39 -0.50 10.99
C SER A 12 -12.01 0.05 9.62
N GLU A 13 -12.99 0.56 8.89
CA GLU A 13 -12.76 1.24 7.62
C GLU A 13 -12.11 2.61 7.80
N ARG A 14 -12.49 3.33 8.87
CA ARG A 14 -11.91 4.64 9.19
C ARG A 14 -10.41 4.52 9.48
N ALA A 15 -10.01 3.52 10.26
CA ALA A 15 -8.59 3.28 10.55
C ALA A 15 -7.81 2.99 9.27
N PHE A 16 -8.37 2.17 8.38
CA PHE A 16 -7.76 1.89 7.08
C PHE A 16 -7.61 3.14 6.19
N ARG A 17 -8.66 3.96 6.08
CA ARG A 17 -8.62 5.21 5.31
C ARG A 17 -7.60 6.18 5.87
N VAL A 18 -7.56 6.38 7.19
CA VAL A 18 -6.57 7.25 7.85
C VAL A 18 -5.16 6.72 7.61
N GLY A 19 -4.94 5.41 7.76
CA GLY A 19 -3.64 4.80 7.48
C GLY A 19 -3.20 4.99 6.02
N LEU A 20 -4.13 4.87 5.07
CA LEU A 20 -3.85 5.10 3.65
C LEU A 20 -3.51 6.56 3.36
N VAL A 21 -4.28 7.50 3.94
CA VAL A 21 -4.02 8.94 3.82
C VAL A 21 -2.64 9.30 4.37
N LEU A 22 -2.29 8.76 5.54
CA LEU A 22 -0.94 8.92 6.11
C LEU A 22 0.12 8.43 5.13
N LEU A 23 -0.03 7.22 4.57
CA LEU A 23 0.95 6.66 3.64
C LEU A 23 1.07 7.44 2.33
N ILE A 24 -0.02 8.01 1.81
CA ILE A 24 -0.03 8.76 0.55
C ILE A 24 0.58 10.16 0.73
N ILE A 25 0.23 10.85 1.81
CA ILE A 25 0.65 12.24 2.03
C ILE A 25 2.09 12.32 2.56
N ASN A 26 2.57 11.25 3.20
CA ASN A 26 3.85 11.27 3.90
C ASN A 26 5.08 11.50 2.98
N PRO A 27 5.24 10.81 1.83
CA PRO A 27 6.39 11.06 0.96
C PRO A 27 6.47 12.51 0.43
N PRO A 28 5.36 13.13 -0.04
CA PRO A 28 5.34 14.55 -0.39
C PRO A 28 5.81 15.47 0.75
N ILE A 29 5.36 15.25 1.98
CA ILE A 29 5.77 16.07 3.13
C ILE A 29 7.28 16.01 3.34
N GLY A 30 7.86 14.80 3.31
CA GLY A 30 9.30 14.62 3.50
C GLY A 30 10.11 15.32 2.42
N TRP A 31 9.71 15.19 1.15
CA TRP A 31 10.41 15.81 0.02
C TRP A 31 10.29 17.34 0.04
N ILE A 32 9.10 17.88 0.33
CA ILE A 32 8.89 19.33 0.43
C ILE A 32 9.71 19.89 1.59
N GLY A 33 9.73 19.22 2.75
CA GLY A 33 10.54 19.63 3.90
C GLY A 33 12.02 19.73 3.57
N PHE A 34 12.57 18.74 2.86
CA PHE A 34 13.97 18.77 2.40
C PHE A 34 14.24 19.83 1.33
N ALA A 35 13.35 19.98 0.35
CA ALA A 35 13.52 20.98 -0.72
C ALA A 35 13.52 22.40 -0.13
N VAL A 36 12.56 22.70 0.75
CA VAL A 36 12.47 24.01 1.41
C VAL A 36 13.65 24.22 2.36
N GLY A 37 14.00 23.22 3.18
CA GLY A 37 15.13 23.31 4.10
C GLY A 37 16.47 23.50 3.38
N GLY A 38 16.70 22.78 2.28
CA GLY A 38 17.88 22.92 1.44
C GLY A 38 17.96 24.30 0.79
N TYR A 39 16.84 24.78 0.22
CA TYR A 39 16.75 26.12 -0.35
C TYR A 39 17.06 27.22 0.69
N LEU A 40 16.44 27.15 1.88
CA LEU A 40 16.67 28.13 2.94
C LEU A 40 18.11 28.06 3.47
N THR A 41 18.68 26.86 3.60
CA THR A 41 20.07 26.70 4.01
C THR A 41 21.02 27.33 2.99
N ALA A 42 20.79 27.12 1.69
CA ALA A 42 21.59 27.72 0.63
C ALA A 42 21.40 29.25 0.56
N ARG A 43 20.17 29.75 0.76
CA ARG A 43 19.84 31.18 0.65
C ARG A 43 20.38 32.02 1.80
N TYR A 44 20.38 31.47 3.00
CA TYR A 44 20.71 32.18 4.24
C TYR A 44 22.02 31.70 4.89
N HIS A 45 22.68 30.67 4.34
CA HIS A 45 23.90 30.06 4.87
C HIS A 45 23.79 29.62 6.34
N GLN A 46 22.58 29.26 6.78
CA GLN A 46 22.32 28.82 8.15
C GLN A 46 21.93 27.35 8.18
N ALA A 47 22.81 26.52 8.74
CA ALA A 47 22.60 25.07 8.85
C ALA A 47 21.35 24.68 9.65
N LYS A 48 20.83 25.58 10.50
CA LYS A 48 19.62 25.34 11.31
C LYS A 48 18.40 24.94 10.46
N PHE A 49 18.27 25.46 9.24
CA PHE A 49 17.15 25.13 8.35
C PHE A 49 17.20 23.66 7.89
N MET A 50 18.40 23.12 7.68
CA MET A 50 18.59 21.71 7.37
C MET A 50 18.31 20.81 8.58
N VAL A 51 18.64 21.25 9.79
CA VAL A 51 18.28 20.55 11.04
C VAL A 51 16.76 20.43 11.16
N TRP A 52 16.02 21.53 10.95
CA TRP A 52 14.56 21.50 10.96
C TRP A 52 13.98 20.57 9.88
N ALA A 53 14.52 20.60 8.66
CA ALA A 53 14.10 19.68 7.60
C ALA A 53 14.34 18.21 7.98
N THR A 54 15.45 17.93 8.65
CA THR A 54 15.79 16.58 9.13
C THR A 54 14.83 16.12 10.24
N ILE A 55 14.44 17.01 11.15
CA ILE A 55 13.43 16.73 12.18
C ILE A 55 12.07 16.41 11.52
N ILE A 56 11.64 17.22 10.56
CA ILE A 56 10.41 16.98 9.79
C ILE A 56 10.48 15.61 9.12
N TYR A 57 11.61 15.29 8.48
CA TYR A 57 11.83 13.98 7.89
C TYR A 57 11.76 12.84 8.91
N ALA A 58 12.33 13.00 10.10
CA ALA A 58 12.21 11.99 11.17
C ALA A 58 10.75 11.74 11.56
N ILE A 59 9.91 12.78 11.61
CA ILE A 59 8.47 12.65 11.87
C ILE A 59 7.77 11.85 10.77
N THR A 60 8.21 11.98 9.51
CA THR A 60 7.64 11.19 8.40
C THR A 60 7.81 9.68 8.59
N TRP A 61 8.87 9.23 9.27
CA TRP A 61 9.04 7.81 9.61
C TRP A 61 7.98 7.33 10.60
N GLY A 62 7.66 8.15 11.60
CA GLY A 62 6.58 7.86 12.55
C GLY A 62 5.21 7.79 11.87
N MET A 63 4.94 8.71 10.95
CA MET A 63 3.72 8.71 10.15
C MET A 63 3.62 7.46 9.25
N SER A 64 4.73 7.06 8.63
CA SER A 64 4.80 5.79 7.87
C SER A 64 4.47 4.59 8.75
N ALA A 65 5.11 4.47 9.92
CA ALA A 65 4.87 3.36 10.84
C ALA A 65 3.39 3.31 11.28
N ALA A 66 2.82 4.45 11.67
CA ALA A 66 1.40 4.56 12.03
C ALA A 66 0.50 4.19 10.84
N GLY A 67 0.82 4.67 9.64
CA GLY A 67 0.11 4.35 8.42
C GLY A 67 0.08 2.85 8.12
N VAL A 68 1.23 2.18 8.22
CA VAL A 68 1.34 0.72 8.04
C VAL A 68 0.57 -0.04 9.11
N ILE A 69 0.65 0.36 10.37
CA ILE A 69 -0.09 -0.31 11.47
C ILE A 69 -1.60 -0.20 11.26
N LEU A 70 -2.09 0.96 10.82
CA LEU A 70 -3.52 1.22 10.62
C LEU A 70 -4.07 0.62 9.33
N ALA A 71 -3.36 0.74 8.21
CA ALA A 71 -3.82 0.27 6.91
C ALA A 71 -3.45 -1.20 6.63
N GLY A 72 -2.34 -1.68 7.16
CA GLY A 72 -1.77 -2.99 6.86
C GLY A 72 -2.74 -4.17 7.05
N PRO A 73 -3.36 -4.35 8.24
CA PRO A 73 -4.21 -5.51 8.50
C PRO A 73 -5.38 -5.66 7.54
N ARG A 74 -6.06 -4.56 7.21
CA ARG A 74 -7.19 -4.56 6.26
C ARG A 74 -6.72 -4.59 4.81
N GLY A 75 -5.64 -3.88 4.49
CA GLY A 75 -5.04 -3.85 3.15
C GLY A 75 -4.59 -5.24 2.68
N VAL A 76 -3.89 -5.99 3.52
CA VAL A 76 -3.47 -7.37 3.22
C VAL A 76 -4.68 -8.28 3.00
N LEU A 77 -5.73 -8.11 3.82
CA LEU A 77 -6.96 -8.92 3.68
C LEU A 77 -7.69 -8.61 2.36
N LEU A 78 -7.76 -7.34 1.96
CA LEU A 78 -8.33 -6.92 0.68
C LEU A 78 -7.49 -7.44 -0.51
N ALA A 79 -6.17 -7.32 -0.42
CA ALA A 79 -5.25 -7.82 -1.45
C ALA A 79 -5.38 -9.33 -1.63
N LYS A 80 -5.45 -10.11 -0.55
CA LYS A 80 -5.65 -11.56 -0.62
C LYS A 80 -6.94 -11.94 -1.34
N LYS A 81 -8.06 -11.27 -1.00
CA LYS A 81 -9.35 -11.50 -1.67
C LYS A 81 -9.30 -11.15 -3.16
N PHE A 82 -8.60 -10.08 -3.52
CA PHE A 82 -8.43 -9.67 -4.90
C PHE A 82 -7.62 -10.70 -5.70
N VAL A 83 -6.47 -11.12 -5.18
CA VAL A 83 -5.60 -12.13 -5.79
C VAL A 83 -6.35 -13.45 -5.94
N GLU A 84 -7.07 -13.89 -4.91
CA GLU A 84 -7.86 -15.12 -4.96
C GLU A 84 -8.95 -15.06 -6.04
N LYS A 85 -9.64 -13.91 -6.18
CA LYS A 85 -10.63 -13.70 -7.23
C LYS A 85 -9.99 -13.73 -8.63
N LEU A 86 -8.81 -13.13 -8.77
CA LEU A 86 -8.06 -13.10 -10.03
C LEU A 86 -7.61 -14.51 -10.43
N LEU A 87 -7.01 -15.25 -9.49
CA LEU A 87 -6.56 -16.63 -9.70
C LEU A 87 -7.72 -17.56 -10.09
N ARG A 88 -8.86 -17.47 -9.39
CA ARG A 88 -10.06 -18.24 -9.76
C ARG A 88 -10.54 -17.93 -11.17
N ARG A 89 -10.45 -16.67 -11.62
CA ARG A 89 -10.84 -16.28 -12.98
C ARG A 89 -9.90 -16.90 -14.02
N ILE A 90 -8.60 -16.89 -13.77
CA ILE A 90 -7.59 -17.50 -14.65
C ILE A 90 -7.79 -19.01 -14.74
N PHE A 91 -7.90 -19.70 -13.60
CA PHE A 91 -8.12 -21.15 -13.56
C PHE A 91 -9.43 -21.59 -14.23
N ARG A 92 -10.51 -20.80 -14.07
CA ARG A 92 -11.79 -21.09 -14.73
C ARG A 92 -11.69 -20.94 -16.25
N GLN A 93 -10.92 -19.97 -16.76
CA GLN A 93 -10.70 -19.83 -18.20
C GLN A 93 -9.86 -20.97 -18.76
N SER A 94 -8.81 -21.40 -18.04
CA SER A 94 -8.01 -22.56 -18.40
C SER A 94 -8.86 -23.82 -18.55
N LYS A 95 -9.69 -24.16 -17.54
CA LYS A 95 -10.55 -25.36 -17.59
C LYS A 95 -11.56 -25.32 -18.75
N THR A 96 -12.07 -24.13 -19.07
CA THR A 96 -13.04 -23.95 -20.17
C THR A 96 -12.40 -24.16 -21.54
N GLN A 97 -11.13 -23.75 -21.71
CA GLN A 97 -10.38 -23.96 -22.96
C GLN A 97 -9.98 -25.42 -23.14
N THR A 98 -9.57 -26.12 -22.08
CA THR A 98 -9.24 -27.56 -22.15
C THR A 98 -10.45 -28.38 -22.59
N ILE A 99 -11.63 -28.13 -22.00
CA ILE A 99 -12.87 -28.84 -22.35
C ILE A 99 -13.27 -28.55 -23.81
N LYS A 100 -13.16 -27.30 -24.27
CA LYS A 100 -13.41 -26.96 -25.69
C LYS A 100 -12.46 -27.70 -26.64
N GLY A 101 -11.16 -27.76 -26.33
CA GLY A 101 -10.17 -28.45 -27.16
C GLY A 101 -10.31 -29.98 -27.15
N GLU A 102 -10.85 -30.56 -26.08
CA GLU A 102 -11.22 -31.98 -26.05
C GLU A 102 -12.47 -32.25 -26.89
N ILE A 103 -13.49 -31.39 -26.82
CA ILE A 103 -14.72 -31.52 -27.61
C ILE A 103 -14.43 -31.34 -29.12
N GLU A 104 -13.56 -30.40 -29.50
CA GLU A 104 -13.14 -30.25 -30.90
C GLU A 104 -12.35 -31.45 -31.40
N ARG A 105 -11.42 -32.00 -30.59
CA ARG A 105 -10.69 -33.22 -30.95
C ARG A 105 -11.58 -34.46 -31.05
N ALA A 106 -12.63 -34.55 -30.23
CA ALA A 106 -13.60 -35.63 -30.29
C ALA A 106 -14.56 -35.55 -31.51
N LYS A 107 -14.67 -34.37 -32.15
CA LYS A 107 -15.51 -34.13 -33.34
C LYS A 107 -14.81 -34.37 -34.67
N ILE A 108 -13.49 -34.60 -34.69
CA ILE A 108 -12.76 -34.95 -35.90
C ILE A 108 -12.77 -36.48 -36.02
N PRO A 109 -13.58 -37.08 -36.91
CA PRO A 109 -13.51 -38.52 -37.16
C PRO A 109 -12.13 -38.84 -37.74
N LYS A 110 -11.51 -39.92 -37.23
CA LYS A 110 -10.28 -40.49 -37.76
C LYS A 110 -10.48 -41.03 -39.18
#